data_AF-A0A3N4M547-F1
#
_entry.id   AF-A0A3N4M547-F1
#
_cell.length_a   1.000
_cell.length_b   1.000
_cell.length_c   1.000
_cell.angle_alpha   90.00
_cell.angle_beta   90.00
_cell.angle_gamma   90.00
#
_symmetry.space_group_name_H-M   'P 1'
#
loop_
_entity.id
_entity.type
_entity.pdbx_description
1 polymer ?
#
loop_
_entity_poly.entity_id
_entity_poly.type
_entity_poly.pdbx_seq_one_letter_code
_entity_poly.pdbx_strand_id
1 'polypeptide(L)'
;MKYYFQLIGLAILFSCQQAPVAEQPSDTIISPMPATAATPVEQAAPVVLDSLAIGDTMYNVITIGKTEFDTVPEQEWRGDEELKIKTFAGRAERLGDSLAVKLDDGKRLFFVNRPPLSEDNPEGERIYEFLHYLPGLKSTMVISVGDEMFSYMLIHTGTGNVLETIGEPQFSPDMQRFICSNADLDAHFNPNGFELFRVKGNKIIKVQSALPEKWGPVIIKWRDARSFVAHIKELDAEMREHDRYVKLVPRY
;
A
#
# COMPACT_ATOMS: atom_id res chain seq x y z
N MET A 1 -36.87 14.03 -16.79
CA MET A 1 -36.51 13.57 -18.15
C MET A 1 -36.36 12.05 -18.11
N LYS A 2 -37.12 11.32 -18.95
CA LYS A 2 -37.11 9.86 -19.02
C LYS A 2 -36.19 9.43 -20.16
N TYR A 3 -35.15 8.65 -19.88
CA TYR A 3 -34.29 8.06 -20.91
C TYR A 3 -34.67 6.60 -21.13
N TYR A 4 -35.04 6.28 -22.38
CA TYR A 4 -35.23 4.93 -22.90
C TYR A 4 -33.88 4.40 -23.38
N PHE A 5 -33.45 3.23 -22.89
CA PHE A 5 -32.32 2.48 -23.43
C PHE A 5 -32.87 1.26 -24.17
N GLN A 6 -32.72 1.23 -25.50
CA GLN A 6 -33.07 0.08 -26.33
C GLN A 6 -31.86 -0.86 -26.48
N LEU A 7 -32.13 -2.15 -26.27
CA LEU A 7 -31.29 -3.28 -26.63
C LEU A 7 -31.25 -3.46 -28.16
N ILE A 8 -30.07 -3.64 -28.73
CA ILE A 8 -29.87 -4.32 -30.00
C ILE A 8 -28.72 -5.32 -29.82
N GLY A 9 -29.05 -6.60 -29.94
CA GLY A 9 -28.07 -7.66 -30.12
C GLY A 9 -27.78 -7.88 -31.60
N LEU A 10 -26.59 -8.39 -31.91
CA LEU A 10 -26.33 -9.14 -33.14
C LEU A 10 -25.16 -10.10 -32.92
N ALA A 11 -25.40 -11.38 -33.16
CA ALA A 11 -24.42 -12.46 -33.20
C ALA A 11 -24.43 -13.05 -34.61
N ILE A 12 -23.27 -13.22 -35.26
CA ILE A 12 -23.06 -14.18 -36.35
C ILE A 12 -21.61 -14.73 -36.30
N LEU A 13 -21.54 -16.04 -36.49
CA LEU A 13 -20.40 -16.98 -36.45
C LEU A 13 -19.65 -17.09 -37.80
N PHE A 14 -18.68 -18.02 -37.83
CA PHE A 14 -17.92 -18.67 -38.93
C PHE A 14 -16.41 -18.32 -38.92
N SER A 15 -15.50 -19.18 -38.45
CA SER A 15 -15.05 -20.52 -38.93
C SER A 15 -14.00 -20.44 -40.04
N CYS A 16 -12.79 -20.95 -39.74
CA CYS A 16 -12.06 -21.80 -40.69
C CYS A 16 -11.08 -22.73 -39.94
N GLN A 17 -11.38 -24.02 -40.01
CA GLN A 17 -10.49 -25.15 -39.73
C GLN A 17 -9.47 -25.28 -40.85
N GLN A 18 -8.21 -25.55 -40.51
CA GLN A 18 -7.33 -26.42 -41.30
C GLN A 18 -6.57 -27.34 -40.37
N ALA A 19 -6.67 -28.64 -40.65
CA ALA A 19 -5.96 -29.73 -40.01
C ALA A 19 -4.79 -30.19 -40.91
N PRO A 20 -3.98 -31.18 -40.51
CA PRO A 20 -2.53 -31.09 -40.46
C PRO A 20 -1.81 -31.60 -41.71
N VAL A 21 -0.61 -31.09 -41.96
CA VAL A 21 0.36 -31.74 -42.86
C VAL A 21 1.37 -32.50 -42.00
N ALA A 22 1.38 -33.82 -42.19
CA ALA A 22 2.43 -34.69 -41.72
C ALA A 22 3.50 -34.80 -42.83
N GLU A 23 4.74 -34.47 -42.53
CA GLU A 23 5.91 -34.91 -43.29
C GLU A 23 6.93 -35.56 -42.36
N GLN A 24 7.52 -36.62 -42.91
CA GLN A 24 8.32 -37.67 -42.29
C GLN A 24 9.77 -37.25 -41.97
N PRO A 25 10.52 -38.09 -41.21
CA PRO A 25 11.73 -37.66 -40.51
C PRO A 25 12.96 -37.59 -41.42
N SER A 26 13.77 -36.56 -41.22
CA SER A 26 15.14 -36.50 -41.69
C SER A 26 16.07 -36.89 -40.55
N ASP A 27 16.65 -38.08 -40.64
CA ASP A 27 17.77 -38.50 -39.81
C ASP A 27 18.98 -37.61 -40.14
N THR A 28 19.29 -36.69 -39.23
CA THR A 28 20.60 -36.02 -39.20
C THR A 28 21.24 -36.28 -37.85
N ILE A 29 22.23 -37.17 -37.87
CA ILE A 29 23.14 -37.43 -36.75
C ILE A 29 23.93 -36.14 -36.51
N ILE A 30 23.54 -35.39 -35.48
CA ILE A 30 24.32 -34.28 -34.93
C ILE A 30 25.08 -34.83 -33.73
N SER A 31 26.41 -34.92 -33.86
CA SER A 31 27.29 -35.16 -32.72
C SER A 31 27.07 -34.09 -31.65
N PRO A 32 26.92 -34.46 -30.36
CA PRO A 32 26.73 -33.47 -29.31
C PRO A 32 28.02 -32.66 -29.14
N MET A 33 27.95 -31.35 -29.39
CA MET A 33 28.93 -30.41 -28.89
C MET A 33 28.98 -30.54 -27.36
N PRO A 34 30.17 -30.43 -26.73
CA PRO A 34 30.26 -30.38 -25.29
C PRO A 34 29.46 -29.17 -24.80
N ALA A 35 28.50 -29.43 -23.92
CA ALA A 35 27.79 -28.39 -23.20
C ALA A 35 28.82 -27.57 -22.43
N THR A 36 29.08 -26.35 -22.89
CA THR A 36 29.78 -25.35 -22.09
C THR A 36 28.94 -25.15 -20.84
N ALA A 37 29.43 -25.66 -19.71
CA ALA A 37 28.82 -25.45 -18.41
C ALA A 37 28.68 -23.92 -18.23
N ALA A 38 27.43 -23.45 -18.15
CA ALA A 38 27.17 -22.08 -17.76
C ALA A 38 27.78 -21.89 -16.37
N THR A 39 28.79 -21.02 -16.30
CA THR A 39 29.37 -20.57 -15.04
C THR A 39 28.22 -20.09 -14.15
N PRO A 40 28.11 -20.56 -12.89
CA PRO A 40 27.16 -19.98 -11.96
C PRO A 40 27.45 -18.49 -11.90
N VAL A 41 26.45 -17.65 -12.20
CA VAL A 41 26.55 -16.22 -11.95
C VAL A 41 26.72 -16.08 -10.44
N GLU A 42 27.96 -15.84 -10.02
CA GLU A 42 28.30 -15.58 -8.63
C GLU A 42 27.51 -14.36 -8.20
N GLN A 43 26.44 -14.62 -7.45
CA GLN A 43 25.53 -13.59 -6.98
C GLN A 43 26.32 -12.76 -5.98
N ALA A 44 26.76 -11.58 -6.42
CA ALA A 44 27.58 -10.67 -5.62
C ALA A 44 26.99 -10.51 -4.22
N ALA A 45 27.84 -10.61 -3.20
CA ALA A 45 27.42 -10.50 -1.82
C ALA A 45 26.64 -9.20 -1.58
N PRO A 46 25.58 -9.23 -0.75
CA PRO A 46 24.77 -8.05 -0.48
C PRO A 46 25.63 -6.92 0.10
N VAL A 47 25.63 -5.76 -0.56
CA VAL A 47 26.33 -4.57 -0.09
C VAL A 47 25.47 -3.91 1.00
N VAL A 48 25.98 -3.87 2.23
CA VAL A 48 25.38 -3.11 3.33
C VAL A 48 25.72 -1.65 3.12
N LEU A 49 24.70 -0.81 2.89
CA LEU A 49 24.88 0.63 2.67
C LEU A 49 24.95 1.42 3.97
N ASP A 50 24.07 1.07 4.92
CA ASP A 50 23.82 1.87 6.12
C ASP A 50 23.16 1.03 7.22
N SER A 51 22.82 1.67 8.34
CA SER A 51 21.95 1.13 9.38
C SER A 51 20.84 2.07 9.80
N LEU A 52 19.66 1.51 10.02
CA LEU A 52 18.48 2.24 10.47
C LEU A 52 17.92 1.60 11.74
N ALA A 53 17.55 2.43 12.72
CA ALA A 53 16.82 1.98 13.91
C ALA A 53 15.30 1.97 13.62
N ILE A 54 14.65 0.82 13.81
CA ILE A 54 13.19 0.69 13.80
C ILE A 54 12.75 0.01 15.10
N GLY A 55 12.07 0.79 15.95
CA GLY A 55 11.78 0.45 17.33
C GLY A 55 13.06 0.32 18.16
N ASP A 56 13.20 -0.82 18.81
CA ASP A 56 14.34 -1.22 19.62
C ASP A 56 15.40 -2.02 18.85
N THR A 57 15.23 -2.19 17.53
CA THR A 57 16.07 -3.03 16.69
C THR A 57 16.84 -2.20 15.67
N MET A 58 18.14 -2.46 15.54
CA MET A 58 18.98 -1.92 14.48
C MET A 58 18.92 -2.83 13.25
N TYR A 59 18.79 -2.25 12.07
CA TYR A 59 18.72 -2.97 10.80
C TYR A 59 19.91 -2.61 9.91
N ASN A 60 20.45 -3.60 9.20
CA ASN A 60 21.27 -3.36 8.02
C ASN A 60 20.37 -2.96 6.85
N VAL A 61 20.72 -1.88 6.16
CA VAL A 61 20.07 -1.44 4.92
C VAL A 61 20.82 -2.04 3.74
N ILE A 62 20.16 -2.92 3.00
CA ILE A 62 20.74 -3.62 1.85
C ILE A 62 19.94 -3.24 0.60
N THR A 63 20.61 -2.75 -0.44
CA THR A 63 19.94 -2.48 -1.72
C THR A 63 19.43 -3.78 -2.34
N ILE A 64 18.21 -3.72 -2.86
CA ILE A 64 17.58 -4.81 -3.62
C ILE A 64 17.04 -4.25 -4.95
N GLY A 65 16.74 -5.14 -5.90
CA GLY A 65 16.04 -4.75 -7.12
C GLY A 65 14.54 -4.58 -6.88
N LYS A 66 13.87 -3.78 -7.72
CA LYS A 66 12.40 -3.63 -7.71
C LYS A 66 11.68 -4.99 -7.77
N THR A 67 12.19 -5.92 -8.59
CA THR A 67 11.60 -7.26 -8.69
C THR A 67 11.60 -8.02 -7.37
N GLU A 68 12.66 -7.91 -6.54
CA GLU A 68 12.68 -8.53 -5.21
C GLU A 68 11.68 -7.83 -4.27
N PHE A 69 11.62 -6.49 -4.30
CA PHE A 69 10.66 -5.70 -3.54
C PHE A 69 9.21 -6.10 -3.86
N ASP A 70 8.88 -6.23 -5.16
CA ASP A 70 7.53 -6.58 -5.64
C ASP A 70 7.11 -8.00 -5.24
N THR A 71 8.03 -8.89 -4.82
CA THR A 71 7.66 -10.22 -4.30
C THR A 71 7.01 -10.18 -2.93
N VAL A 72 7.17 -9.08 -2.19
CA VAL A 72 6.54 -8.89 -0.88
C VAL A 72 5.20 -8.18 -1.09
N PRO A 73 4.07 -8.83 -0.77
CA PRO A 73 2.77 -8.23 -1.00
C PRO A 73 2.57 -7.00 -0.12
N GLU A 74 1.91 -6.01 -0.71
CA GLU A 74 1.38 -4.87 0.02
C GLU A 74 0.03 -5.20 0.63
N GLN A 75 -0.26 -4.65 1.80
CA GLN A 75 -1.64 -4.59 2.26
C GLN A 75 -2.33 -3.41 1.62
N GLU A 76 -3.17 -3.68 0.62
CA GLU A 76 -3.95 -2.65 -0.07
C GLU A 76 -5.28 -2.44 0.65
N TRP A 77 -5.51 -1.23 1.14
CA TRP A 77 -6.74 -0.90 1.84
C TRP A 77 -7.66 0.03 1.07
N ARG A 78 -7.24 0.54 -0.08
CA ARG A 78 -8.09 1.28 -1.01
C ARG A 78 -8.87 0.32 -1.92
N GLY A 79 -9.82 0.86 -2.67
CA GLY A 79 -10.71 0.11 -3.55
C GLY A 79 -12.13 0.66 -3.50
N ASP A 80 -13.08 -0.09 -4.08
CA ASP A 80 -14.50 0.31 -4.15
C ASP A 80 -15.11 0.47 -2.74
N GLU A 81 -15.40 1.72 -2.34
CA GLU A 81 -15.99 2.07 -1.06
C GLU A 81 -17.35 1.38 -0.85
N GLU A 82 -18.20 1.33 -1.88
CA GLU A 82 -19.54 0.74 -1.78
C GLU A 82 -19.44 -0.76 -1.48
N LEU A 83 -18.56 -1.46 -2.19
CA LEU A 83 -18.28 -2.87 -1.94
C LEU A 83 -17.74 -3.09 -0.52
N LYS A 84 -16.89 -2.20 -0.01
CA LYS A 84 -16.33 -2.29 1.35
C LYS A 84 -17.39 -2.04 2.41
N ILE A 85 -18.21 -1.00 2.27
CA ILE A 85 -19.34 -0.72 3.16
C ILE A 85 -20.28 -1.93 3.22
N LYS A 86 -20.57 -2.54 2.06
CA LYS A 86 -21.38 -3.77 1.98
C LYS A 86 -20.71 -4.95 2.68
N THR A 87 -19.40 -5.13 2.48
CA THR A 87 -18.62 -6.21 3.11
C THR A 87 -18.60 -6.08 4.63
N PHE A 88 -18.51 -4.85 5.13
CA PHE A 88 -18.51 -4.53 6.57
C PHE A 88 -19.85 -3.94 7.00
N ALA A 89 -20.96 -4.53 6.53
CA ALA A 89 -22.30 -4.06 6.77
C ALA A 89 -22.54 -3.74 8.26
N GLY A 90 -23.07 -2.55 8.52
CA GLY A 90 -23.35 -2.07 9.88
C GLY A 90 -22.15 -1.45 10.61
N ARG A 91 -20.97 -1.36 10.00
CA ARG A 91 -19.82 -0.60 10.54
C ARG A 91 -19.72 0.80 9.99
N ALA A 92 -20.06 0.99 8.73
CA ALA A 92 -20.10 2.27 8.07
C ALA A 92 -21.31 2.37 7.14
N GLU A 93 -21.73 3.58 6.82
CA GLU A 93 -22.83 3.88 5.91
C GLU A 93 -22.59 5.24 5.24
N ARG A 94 -22.87 5.34 3.93
CA ARG A 94 -22.92 6.63 3.22
C ARG A 94 -24.31 7.24 3.33
N LEU A 95 -24.37 8.50 3.75
CA LEU A 95 -25.59 9.29 3.92
C LEU A 95 -25.41 10.63 3.19
N GLY A 96 -25.64 10.63 1.88
CA GLY A 96 -25.26 11.75 1.01
C GLY A 96 -23.75 12.00 1.10
N ASP A 97 -23.36 13.23 1.40
CA ASP A 97 -21.95 13.64 1.51
C ASP A 97 -21.28 13.20 2.82
N SER A 98 -22.02 12.55 3.72
CA SER A 98 -21.48 12.11 5.00
C SER A 98 -21.16 10.62 5.01
N LEU A 99 -19.98 10.28 5.51
CA LEU A 99 -19.64 8.94 5.95
C LEU A 99 -19.97 8.80 7.44
N ALA A 100 -20.92 7.92 7.76
CA ALA A 100 -21.29 7.61 9.14
C ALA A 100 -20.60 6.32 9.59
N VAL A 101 -19.73 6.41 10.61
CA VAL A 101 -19.08 5.26 11.26
C VAL A 101 -19.83 4.89 12.53
N LYS A 102 -20.25 3.63 12.65
CA LYS A 102 -21.00 3.13 13.81
C LYS A 102 -20.06 2.74 14.95
N LEU A 103 -20.33 3.26 16.14
CA LEU A 103 -19.66 2.88 17.39
C LEU A 103 -20.36 1.68 18.06
N ASP A 104 -19.65 1.02 18.97
CA ASP A 104 -20.14 -0.19 19.66
C ASP A 104 -21.37 0.12 20.56
N ASP A 105 -21.51 1.36 21.04
CA ASP A 105 -22.66 1.82 21.82
C ASP A 105 -23.89 2.20 20.96
N GLY A 106 -23.79 2.01 19.63
CA GLY A 106 -24.84 2.33 18.67
C GLY A 106 -24.85 3.78 18.19
N LYS A 107 -24.02 4.67 18.77
CA LYS A 107 -23.84 6.03 18.25
C LYS A 107 -23.12 6.00 16.91
N ARG A 108 -23.14 7.14 16.22
CA ARG A 108 -22.50 7.33 14.92
C ARG A 108 -21.55 8.53 14.98
N LEU A 109 -20.34 8.36 14.47
CA LEU A 109 -19.44 9.47 14.13
C LEU A 109 -19.64 9.81 12.67
N PHE A 110 -19.75 11.11 12.36
CA PHE A 110 -19.98 11.58 11.00
C PHE A 110 -18.75 12.31 10.48
N PHE A 111 -18.30 11.91 9.30
CA PHE A 111 -17.28 12.58 8.53
C PHE A 111 -17.94 13.17 7.29
N VAL A 112 -18.04 14.49 7.23
CA VAL A 112 -18.79 15.20 6.18
C VAL A 112 -17.81 15.66 5.11
N ASN A 113 -18.01 15.21 3.88
CA ASN A 113 -17.24 15.71 2.75
C ASN A 113 -17.49 17.21 2.60
N ARG A 114 -16.45 17.95 2.26
CA ARG A 114 -16.52 19.38 1.97
C ARG A 114 -16.09 19.58 0.52
N PRO A 115 -16.90 20.27 -0.29
CA PRO A 115 -16.49 20.66 -1.63
C PRO A 115 -15.35 21.70 -1.54
N PRO A 116 -14.62 21.92 -2.64
CA PRO A 116 -13.68 23.03 -2.73
C PRO A 116 -14.37 24.40 -2.54
N LEU A 117 -13.58 25.42 -2.18
CA LEU A 117 -14.09 26.79 -1.98
C LEU A 117 -14.70 27.39 -3.25
N SER A 118 -14.14 27.08 -4.42
CA SER A 118 -14.71 27.40 -5.74
C SER A 118 -14.20 26.44 -6.81
N GLU A 119 -14.81 26.42 -8.00
CA GLU A 119 -14.37 25.57 -9.12
C GLU A 119 -12.90 25.83 -9.51
N ASP A 120 -12.43 27.07 -9.40
CA ASP A 120 -11.03 27.46 -9.69
C ASP A 120 -10.09 27.41 -8.46
N ASN A 121 -10.60 27.05 -7.28
CA ASN A 121 -9.80 26.97 -6.05
C ASN A 121 -10.15 25.69 -5.27
N PRO A 122 -9.37 24.61 -5.44
CA PRO A 122 -9.60 23.34 -4.76
C PRO A 122 -9.37 23.41 -3.24
N GLU A 123 -8.84 24.52 -2.73
CA GLU A 123 -8.62 24.75 -1.31
C GLU A 123 -9.88 24.46 -0.49
N GLY A 124 -9.68 23.81 0.66
CA GLY A 124 -10.74 23.47 1.59
C GLY A 124 -11.52 22.21 1.24
N GLU A 125 -11.29 21.61 0.07
CA GLU A 125 -11.85 20.29 -0.27
C GLU A 125 -11.40 19.26 0.78
N ARG A 126 -12.37 18.44 1.20
CA ARG A 126 -12.09 17.29 2.05
C ARG A 126 -13.05 16.15 1.77
N ILE A 127 -12.49 15.01 1.38
CA ILE A 127 -13.20 13.78 1.11
C ILE A 127 -12.82 12.77 2.19
N TYR A 128 -13.81 12.05 2.70
CA TYR A 128 -13.61 10.94 3.62
C TYR A 128 -14.12 9.65 2.98
N GLU A 129 -13.31 8.60 3.00
CA GLU A 129 -13.69 7.31 2.42
C GLU A 129 -13.46 6.18 3.41
N PHE A 130 -14.43 5.27 3.49
CA PHE A 130 -14.31 4.05 4.28
C PHE A 130 -13.37 3.04 3.60
N LEU A 131 -12.36 2.60 4.33
CA LEU A 131 -11.38 1.63 3.83
C LEU A 131 -11.61 0.21 4.38
N HIS A 132 -11.82 0.09 5.69
CA HIS A 132 -11.89 -1.22 6.33
C HIS A 132 -12.47 -1.19 7.76
N TYR A 133 -12.82 -2.37 8.28
CA TYR A 133 -13.00 -2.57 9.72
C TYR A 133 -12.02 -3.64 10.23
N LEU A 134 -11.21 -3.29 11.22
CA LEU A 134 -10.19 -4.14 11.84
C LEU A 134 -10.74 -4.70 13.16
N PRO A 135 -11.37 -5.90 13.18
CA PRO A 135 -12.04 -6.42 14.36
C PRO A 135 -11.08 -6.65 15.54
N GLY A 136 -9.83 -7.07 15.26
CA GLY A 136 -8.80 -7.28 16.28
C GLY A 136 -8.43 -5.99 17.04
N LEU A 137 -8.53 -4.83 16.39
CA LEU A 137 -8.28 -3.53 17.01
C LEU A 137 -9.55 -2.87 17.53
N LYS A 138 -10.72 -3.40 17.15
CA LYS A 138 -12.01 -2.69 17.23
C LYS A 138 -11.91 -1.31 16.60
N SER A 139 -11.33 -1.22 15.41
CA SER A 139 -11.12 0.06 14.74
C SER A 139 -11.70 0.06 13.33
N THR A 140 -12.41 1.13 12.98
CA THR A 140 -12.77 1.45 11.60
C THR A 140 -11.66 2.29 10.99
N MET A 141 -11.26 1.97 9.76
CA MET A 141 -10.27 2.72 9.01
C MET A 141 -10.94 3.58 7.95
N VAL A 142 -10.59 4.86 7.95
CA VAL A 142 -11.05 5.87 7.01
C VAL A 142 -9.85 6.62 6.48
N ILE A 143 -9.87 7.02 5.22
CA ILE A 143 -8.91 8.00 4.71
C ILE A 143 -9.59 9.37 4.63
N SER A 144 -8.86 10.42 5.03
CA SER A 144 -9.18 11.80 4.69
C SER A 144 -8.25 12.24 3.57
N VAL A 145 -8.81 12.73 2.48
CA VAL A 145 -8.07 13.33 1.36
C VAL A 145 -8.54 14.77 1.22
N GLY A 146 -7.62 15.70 1.09
CA GLY A 146 -7.87 17.05 0.61
C GLY A 146 -6.97 17.33 -0.59
N ASP A 147 -7.00 18.58 -1.06
CA ASP A 147 -6.27 19.05 -2.25
C ASP A 147 -4.81 18.56 -2.31
N GLU A 148 -4.03 18.89 -1.28
CA GLU A 148 -2.59 18.56 -1.23
C GLU A 148 -2.21 17.68 -0.02
N MET A 149 -3.19 17.29 0.79
CA MET A 149 -2.98 16.57 2.04
C MET A 149 -3.81 15.31 2.13
N PHE A 150 -3.29 14.30 2.82
CA PHE A 150 -4.07 13.14 3.21
C PHE A 150 -3.70 12.67 4.60
N SER A 151 -4.59 11.93 5.22
CA SER A 151 -4.29 11.18 6.44
C SER A 151 -5.12 9.91 6.51
N TYR A 152 -4.55 8.89 7.13
CA TYR A 152 -5.28 7.67 7.46
C TYR A 152 -5.74 7.75 8.91
N MET A 153 -7.00 7.40 9.15
CA MET A 153 -7.66 7.50 10.45
C MET A 153 -8.07 6.12 10.94
N LEU A 154 -7.61 5.75 12.13
CA LEU A 154 -8.08 4.57 12.87
C LEU A 154 -9.02 5.03 13.99
N ILE A 155 -10.30 4.76 13.81
CA ILE A 155 -11.38 5.14 14.74
C ILE A 155 -11.74 3.96 15.62
N HIS A 156 -11.37 4.01 16.90
CA HIS A 156 -11.67 2.94 17.85
C HIS A 156 -13.19 2.91 18.17
N THR A 157 -13.89 1.85 17.79
CA THR A 157 -15.36 1.77 17.84
C THR A 157 -15.94 1.74 19.25
N GLY A 158 -15.16 1.34 20.25
CA GLY A 158 -15.60 1.35 21.65
C GLY A 158 -15.56 2.73 22.33
N THR A 159 -14.80 3.69 21.78
CA THR A 159 -14.61 5.00 22.41
C THR A 159 -14.86 6.18 21.48
N GLY A 160 -14.81 5.97 20.17
CA GLY A 160 -14.83 7.03 19.16
C GLY A 160 -13.50 7.78 19.01
N ASN A 161 -12.44 7.36 19.69
CA ASN A 161 -11.13 8.02 19.58
C ASN A 161 -10.56 7.79 18.18
N VAL A 162 -10.03 8.86 17.60
CA VAL A 162 -9.37 8.84 16.29
C VAL A 162 -7.86 8.90 16.48
N LEU A 163 -7.16 7.97 15.84
CA LEU A 163 -5.72 8.02 15.65
C LEU A 163 -5.44 8.32 14.18
N GLU A 164 -4.82 9.47 13.91
CA GLU A 164 -4.30 9.80 12.58
C GLU A 164 -2.89 9.24 12.41
N THR A 165 -2.60 8.71 11.22
CA THR A 165 -1.29 8.20 10.84
C THR A 165 -0.81 8.86 9.56
N ILE A 166 0.50 9.04 9.44
CA ILE A 166 1.12 9.77 8.32
C ILE A 166 1.02 9.04 6.97
N GLY A 167 0.60 7.79 6.99
CA GLY A 167 0.54 6.93 5.81
C GLY A 167 -0.31 5.69 6.07
N GLU A 168 -0.44 4.89 5.02
CA GLU A 168 -1.27 3.69 5.01
C GLU A 168 -0.68 2.62 5.95
N PRO A 169 -1.45 2.05 6.89
CA PRO A 169 -0.93 1.04 7.82
C PRO A 169 -0.51 -0.26 7.12
N GLN A 170 0.74 -0.67 7.30
CA GLN A 170 1.25 -2.00 6.93
C GLN A 170 1.48 -2.81 8.22
N PHE A 171 0.62 -3.78 8.48
CA PHE A 171 0.64 -4.65 9.65
C PHE A 171 1.66 -5.77 9.53
N SER A 172 2.30 -6.09 10.66
CA SER A 172 3.12 -7.29 10.78
C SER A 172 2.28 -8.56 10.61
N PRO A 173 2.87 -9.69 10.17
CA PRO A 173 2.11 -10.93 9.97
C PRO A 173 1.35 -11.43 11.20
N ASP A 174 1.83 -11.12 12.41
CA ASP A 174 1.20 -11.47 13.68
C ASP A 174 0.20 -10.42 14.21
N MET A 175 -0.01 -9.34 13.45
CA MET A 175 -0.87 -8.20 13.77
C MET A 175 -0.51 -7.49 15.09
N GLN A 176 0.68 -7.72 15.66
CA GLN A 176 1.13 -7.09 16.90
C GLN A 176 1.78 -5.72 16.67
N ARG A 177 2.12 -5.38 15.44
CA ARG A 177 2.71 -4.10 15.04
C ARG A 177 2.15 -3.65 13.71
N PHE A 178 2.23 -2.37 13.44
CA PHE A 178 2.08 -1.85 12.09
C PHE A 178 2.99 -0.64 11.90
N ILE A 179 3.38 -0.41 10.65
CA ILE A 179 4.19 0.73 10.25
C ILE A 179 3.41 1.55 9.23
N CYS A 180 3.49 2.87 9.35
CA CYS A 180 2.91 3.83 8.41
C CYS A 180 4.06 4.65 7.85
N SER A 181 4.08 4.91 6.56
CA SER A 181 5.15 5.67 5.91
C SER A 181 4.59 6.57 4.83
N ASN A 182 5.27 7.68 4.60
CA ASN A 182 4.99 8.60 3.51
C ASN A 182 6.29 9.30 3.08
N ALA A 183 6.37 9.66 1.79
CA ALA A 183 7.45 10.47 1.25
C ALA A 183 6.90 11.75 0.64
N ASP A 184 7.26 12.89 1.22
CA ASP A 184 6.93 14.24 0.72
C ASP A 184 8.11 15.18 0.96
N LEU A 185 9.11 15.04 0.09
CA LEU A 185 10.42 15.68 0.24
C LEU A 185 10.49 17.08 -0.38
N ASP A 186 9.59 17.41 -1.30
CA ASP A 186 9.63 18.65 -2.07
C ASP A 186 8.51 19.62 -1.66
N ALA A 187 7.26 19.13 -1.66
CA ALA A 187 6.09 19.97 -1.45
C ALA A 187 5.79 20.23 0.04
N HIS A 188 6.13 19.27 0.91
CA HIS A 188 5.98 19.35 2.37
C HIS A 188 4.54 19.57 2.86
N PHE A 189 3.55 19.09 2.09
CA PHE A 189 2.15 19.14 2.49
C PHE A 189 1.77 18.00 3.46
N ASN A 190 2.49 16.89 3.38
CA ASN A 190 2.34 15.72 4.24
C ASN A 190 3.64 15.43 5.00
N PRO A 191 3.58 14.79 6.17
CA PRO A 191 4.79 14.41 6.89
C PRO A 191 5.64 13.43 6.08
N ASN A 192 6.92 13.75 5.86
CA ASN A 192 7.90 12.85 5.26
C ASN A 192 8.54 11.96 6.32
N GLY A 193 8.33 10.64 6.26
CA GLY A 193 8.94 9.71 7.20
C GLY A 193 8.12 8.46 7.48
N PHE A 194 8.33 7.88 8.66
CA PHE A 194 7.58 6.70 9.11
C PHE A 194 7.18 6.78 10.59
N GLU A 195 6.13 6.05 10.94
CA GLU A 195 5.66 5.82 12.29
C GLU A 195 5.50 4.32 12.55
N LEU A 196 6.05 3.84 13.66
CA LEU A 196 5.87 2.46 14.11
C LEU A 196 4.91 2.42 15.28
N PHE A 197 3.95 1.50 15.23
CA PHE A 197 2.97 1.27 16.27
C PHE A 197 3.01 -0.17 16.77
N ARG A 198 2.70 -0.34 18.05
CA ARG A 198 2.48 -1.64 18.69
C ARG A 198 1.02 -1.77 19.09
N VAL A 199 0.46 -2.95 18.84
CA VAL A 199 -0.88 -3.36 19.24
C VAL A 199 -0.78 -4.16 20.53
N LYS A 200 -1.56 -3.80 21.55
CA LYS A 200 -1.68 -4.55 22.80
C LYS A 200 -3.16 -4.72 23.14
N GLY A 201 -3.74 -5.85 22.75
CA GLY A 201 -5.19 -6.03 22.74
C GLY A 201 -5.82 -5.07 21.74
N ASN A 202 -6.81 -4.27 22.17
CA ASN A 202 -7.41 -3.21 21.35
C ASN A 202 -6.74 -1.83 21.51
N LYS A 203 -5.56 -1.77 22.14
CA LYS A 203 -4.82 -0.51 22.32
C LYS A 203 -3.70 -0.40 21.30
N ILE A 204 -3.63 0.76 20.65
CA ILE A 204 -2.54 1.14 19.75
C ILE A 204 -1.60 2.08 20.50
N ILE A 205 -0.30 1.79 20.44
CA ILE A 205 0.75 2.56 21.12
C ILE A 205 1.80 2.94 20.08
N LYS A 206 2.01 4.24 19.86
CA LYS A 206 3.11 4.75 19.01
C LYS A 206 4.44 4.40 19.68
N VAL A 207 5.30 3.68 18.97
CA VAL A 207 6.63 3.25 19.42
C VAL A 207 7.70 4.21 18.93
N GLN A 208 7.58 4.67 17.68
CA GLN A 208 8.55 5.55 17.04
C GLN A 208 7.86 6.43 16.02
N SER A 209 8.40 7.63 15.83
CA SER A 209 8.19 8.47 14.65
C SER A 209 9.58 8.96 14.22
N ALA A 210 9.87 8.90 12.92
CA ALA A 210 11.11 9.37 12.35
C ALA A 210 10.78 10.17 11.09
N LEU A 211 11.26 11.41 11.02
CA LEU A 211 10.99 12.37 9.96
C LEU A 211 12.32 12.80 9.30
N PRO A 212 12.97 11.91 8.51
CA PRO A 212 14.17 12.26 7.77
C PRO A 212 13.93 13.45 6.83
N GLU A 213 14.95 14.28 6.59
CA GLU A 213 14.82 15.47 5.74
C GLU A 213 15.26 15.24 4.29
N LYS A 214 16.20 14.31 4.07
CA LYS A 214 16.86 14.11 2.76
C LYS A 214 16.40 12.87 2.01
N TRP A 215 15.64 12.02 2.69
CA TRP A 215 15.08 10.79 2.14
C TRP A 215 13.74 10.53 2.81
N GLY A 216 12.89 9.75 2.16
CA GLY A 216 11.55 9.45 2.63
C GLY A 216 11.14 8.05 2.22
N PRO A 217 10.60 7.21 3.12
CA PRO A 217 10.03 5.94 2.72
C PRO A 217 8.67 6.18 2.06
N VAL A 218 8.56 5.89 0.76
CA VAL A 218 7.27 5.88 0.05
C VAL A 218 6.37 4.83 0.67
N ILE A 219 6.91 3.61 0.82
CA ILE A 219 6.24 2.52 1.53
C ILE A 219 7.24 1.59 2.22
N ILE A 220 6.87 1.10 3.40
CA ILE A 220 7.58 0.04 4.12
C ILE A 220 6.64 -1.15 4.31
N LYS A 221 7.03 -2.33 3.79
CA LYS A 221 6.26 -3.57 3.87
C LYS A 221 6.95 -4.55 4.82
N TRP A 222 6.16 -5.28 5.59
CA TRP A 222 6.67 -6.41 6.36
C TRP A 222 6.93 -7.58 5.41
N ARG A 223 8.19 -8.01 5.33
CA ARG A 223 8.54 -9.24 4.61
C ARG A 223 8.26 -10.47 5.47
N ASP A 224 8.54 -10.36 6.76
CA ASP A 224 8.24 -11.35 7.79
C ASP A 224 8.11 -10.64 9.15
N ALA A 225 8.04 -11.39 10.25
CA ALA A 225 7.87 -10.83 11.60
C ALA A 225 9.05 -9.95 12.09
N ARG A 226 10.19 -9.98 11.40
CA ARG A 226 11.45 -9.34 11.84
C ARG A 226 12.15 -8.55 10.75
N SER A 227 11.72 -8.62 9.50
CA SER A 227 12.37 -7.93 8.39
C SER A 227 11.39 -7.17 7.51
N PHE A 228 11.91 -6.13 6.86
CA PHE A 228 11.12 -5.26 5.99
C PHE A 228 11.73 -5.21 4.59
N VAL A 229 10.90 -4.80 3.63
CA VAL A 229 11.37 -4.18 2.39
C VAL A 229 10.77 -2.78 2.30
N ALA A 230 11.50 -1.85 1.69
CA ALA A 230 11.05 -0.48 1.56
C ALA A 230 11.38 0.08 0.17
N HIS A 231 10.49 0.92 -0.33
CA HIS A 231 10.74 1.83 -1.43
C HIS A 231 10.98 3.21 -0.83
N ILE A 232 12.16 3.77 -1.11
CA ILE A 232 12.65 5.04 -0.57
C ILE A 232 12.85 6.01 -1.73
N LYS A 233 12.50 7.27 -1.51
CA LYS A 233 12.93 8.40 -2.31
C LYS A 233 14.06 9.14 -1.61
N GLU A 234 15.01 9.66 -2.37
CA GLU A 234 16.09 10.52 -1.88
C GLU A 234 16.23 11.74 -2.79
N LEU A 235 16.61 12.88 -2.22
CA LEU A 235 16.99 14.07 -3.00
C LEU A 235 18.50 14.13 -3.18
N ASP A 236 18.95 14.38 -4.41
CA ASP A 236 20.35 14.72 -4.67
C ASP A 236 20.64 16.21 -4.41
N ALA A 237 21.88 16.62 -4.65
CA ALA A 237 22.32 18.01 -4.45
C ALA A 237 21.62 19.01 -5.39
N GLU A 238 21.02 18.53 -6.48
CA GLU A 238 20.27 19.32 -7.45
C GLU A 238 18.75 19.24 -7.23
N MET A 239 18.31 18.72 -6.08
CA MET A 239 16.88 18.54 -5.72
C MET A 239 16.13 17.60 -6.67
N ARG A 240 16.81 16.64 -7.30
CA ARG A 240 16.16 15.60 -8.09
C ARG A 240 15.85 14.39 -7.23
N GLU A 241 14.65 13.85 -7.39
CA GLU A 241 14.23 12.62 -6.71
C GLU A 241 14.84 11.37 -7.35
N HIS A 242 15.34 10.47 -6.51
CA HIS A 242 15.83 9.15 -6.91
C HIS A 242 15.13 8.05 -6.12
N ASP A 243 14.66 7.04 -6.83
CA ASP A 243 14.05 5.87 -6.21
C ASP A 243 15.11 4.81 -5.84
N ARG A 244 14.98 4.26 -4.64
CA ARG A 244 15.77 3.11 -4.18
C ARG A 244 14.89 2.07 -3.50
N TYR A 245 15.15 0.80 -3.79
CA TYR A 245 14.53 -0.32 -3.11
C TYR A 245 15.52 -0.96 -2.16
N VAL A 246 15.11 -1.19 -0.92
CA VAL A 246 15.96 -1.75 0.12
C VAL A 246 15.28 -2.88 0.88
N LYS A 247 16.10 -3.77 1.42
CA LYS A 247 15.73 -4.75 2.43
C LYS A 247 16.36 -4.34 3.75
N LEU A 248 15.56 -4.37 4.82
CA LEU A 248 16.00 -4.07 6.17
C LEU A 248 16.09 -5.39 6.95
N VAL A 249 17.32 -5.81 7.25
CA VAL A 249 17.60 -7.07 7.96
C VAL A 249 18.10 -6.75 9.38
N PRO A 250 17.51 -7.33 10.43
CA PRO A 250 17.90 -7.03 11.81
C PRO A 250 19.36 -7.42 12.07
N ARG A 251 20.08 -6.58 12.82
CA ARG A 251 21.38 -6.89 13.41
C ARG A 251 21.14 -7.70 14.68
N TYR A 252 21.87 -8.80 14.82
CA TYR A 252 21.93 -9.60 16.04
C TYR A 252 23.16 -9.25 16.86
#